data_AF-A0A7I7UKX6-F1
#
_entry.id   AF-A0A7I7UKX6-F1
#
_cell.length_a   1.000
_cell.length_b   1.000
_cell.length_c   1.000
_cell.angle_alpha   90.00
_cell.angle_beta   90.00
_cell.angle_gamma   90.00
#
_symmetry.space_group_name_H-M   'P 1'
#
loop_
_entity.id
_entity.type
_entity.pdbx_description
1 polymer ?
#
loop_
_entity_poly.entity_id
_entity_poly.type
_entity_poly.pdbx_seq_one_letter_code
_entity_poly.pdbx_strand_id
1 'polypeptide(L)'
;MVRENLKTGAPVRLSAATVANWARHAEGVDEQGQPIDVQDQLADVLVPLAQSQRENPTAFIENTAVFGDLAGQPRFVEAYLWALDSLHRDGARATLEKLLGKDTP
;
A
#
# COMPACT_ATOMS: atom_id res chain seq x y z
N MET A 1 -4.04 -10.02 10.86
CA MET A 1 -5.21 -9.14 10.63
C MET A 1 -5.77 -9.26 9.21
N VAL A 2 -5.04 -8.89 8.14
CA VAL A 2 -5.56 -8.98 6.74
C VAL A 2 -6.12 -10.37 6.40
N ARG A 3 -5.35 -11.43 6.65
CA ARG A 3 -5.75 -12.82 6.35
C ARG A 3 -7.00 -13.26 7.10
N GLU A 4 -7.16 -12.81 8.33
CA GLU A 4 -8.33 -13.11 9.16
C GLU A 4 -9.57 -12.35 8.64
N ASN A 5 -9.41 -11.09 8.25
CA ASN A 5 -10.50 -10.32 7.64
C ASN A 5 -10.92 -10.89 6.28
N LEU A 6 -9.98 -11.43 5.49
CA LEU A 6 -10.30 -12.13 4.26
C LEU A 6 -11.11 -13.40 4.53
N LYS A 7 -10.70 -14.22 5.51
CA LYS A 7 -11.40 -15.45 5.92
C LYS A 7 -12.81 -15.19 6.47
N THR A 8 -12.97 -14.12 7.25
CA THR A 8 -14.24 -13.79 7.93
C THR A 8 -15.15 -12.88 7.12
N GLY A 9 -14.72 -12.40 5.95
CA GLY A 9 -15.47 -11.42 5.16
C GLY A 9 -15.42 -9.99 5.70
N ALA A 10 -14.68 -9.73 6.79
CA ALA A 10 -14.54 -8.41 7.36
C ALA A 10 -13.84 -7.42 6.40
N PRO A 11 -14.02 -6.10 6.60
CA PRO A 11 -13.42 -5.08 5.74
C PRO A 11 -11.89 -5.20 5.67
N VAL A 12 -11.35 -5.16 4.45
CA VAL A 12 -9.90 -5.21 4.19
C VAL A 12 -9.31 -3.86 3.78
N ARG A 13 -10.16 -2.84 3.55
CA ARG A 13 -9.74 -1.53 3.02
C ARG A 13 -8.69 -0.85 3.86
N LEU A 14 -8.89 -0.75 5.18
CA LEU A 14 -7.92 -0.12 6.08
C LEU A 14 -6.60 -0.89 6.12
N SER A 15 -6.67 -2.22 6.18
CA SER A 15 -5.49 -3.06 6.21
C SER A 15 -4.71 -3.00 4.88
N ALA A 16 -5.40 -2.95 3.74
CA ALA A 16 -4.80 -2.76 2.43
C ALA A 16 -4.18 -1.37 2.30
N ALA A 17 -4.82 -0.33 2.84
CA ALA A 17 -4.29 1.02 2.87
C ALA A 17 -3.01 1.15 3.72
N THR A 18 -2.91 0.43 4.85
CA THR A 18 -1.68 0.36 5.62
C THR A 18 -0.53 -0.23 4.79
N VAL A 19 -0.79 -1.30 4.03
CA VAL A 19 0.22 -1.92 3.16
C VAL A 19 0.58 -1.00 1.99
N ALA A 20 -0.40 -0.34 1.37
CA ALA A 20 -0.16 0.64 0.31
C ALA A 20 0.65 1.85 0.79
N ASN A 21 0.41 2.32 2.02
CA ASN A 21 1.19 3.39 2.63
C ASN A 21 2.66 2.97 2.85
N TRP A 22 2.89 1.74 3.28
CA TRP A 22 4.25 1.21 3.41
C TRP A 22 4.94 1.10 2.05
N ALA A 23 4.24 0.57 1.04
CA ALA A 23 4.69 0.55 -0.35
C ALA A 23 5.08 1.95 -0.85
N ARG A 24 4.23 2.96 -0.65
CA ARG A 24 4.50 4.35 -1.05
C ARG A 24 5.71 4.93 -0.32
N HIS A 25 5.84 4.67 0.98
CA HIS A 25 6.98 5.12 1.77
C HIS A 25 8.29 4.47 1.32
N ALA A 26 8.26 3.17 0.99
CA ALA A 26 9.40 2.42 0.48
C ALA A 26 9.89 2.87 -0.90
N GLU A 27 9.14 3.72 -1.62
CA GLU A 27 9.67 4.39 -2.82
C GLU A 27 10.80 5.38 -2.48
N GLY A 28 10.96 5.74 -1.21
CA GLY A 28 12.05 6.59 -0.73
C GLY A 28 11.88 8.06 -1.11
N VAL A 29 10.67 8.47 -1.48
CA VAL A 29 10.34 9.87 -1.83
C VAL A 29 9.02 10.26 -1.18
N ASP A 30 9.01 11.40 -0.50
CA ASP A 30 7.81 11.93 0.14
C ASP A 30 6.84 12.54 -0.89
N GLU A 31 5.78 13.16 -0.39
CA GLU A 31 4.75 13.81 -1.22
C GLU A 31 5.22 15.13 -1.84
N GLN A 32 6.28 15.74 -1.32
CA GLN A 32 6.93 16.94 -1.86
C GLN A 32 8.10 16.59 -2.81
N GLY A 33 8.33 15.30 -3.07
CA GLY A 33 9.44 14.80 -3.87
C GLY A 33 10.80 14.88 -3.17
N GLN A 34 10.83 15.08 -1.86
CA GLN A 34 12.07 15.01 -1.09
C GLN A 34 12.43 13.55 -0.79
N PRO A 35 13.73 13.21 -0.78
CA PRO A 35 14.17 11.87 -0.45
C PRO A 35 13.83 11.52 1.01
N ILE A 36 13.35 10.29 1.22
CA ILE A 36 13.15 9.67 2.52
C ILE A 36 14.26 8.64 2.70
N ASP A 37 14.97 8.71 3.84
CA ASP A 37 15.87 7.64 4.26
C ASP A 37 15.04 6.46 4.80
N VAL A 38 14.87 5.42 3.98
CA VAL A 38 14.08 4.23 4.33
C VAL A 38 14.91 3.32 5.23
N GLN A 39 14.77 3.51 6.54
CA GLN A 39 15.42 2.68 7.55
C GLN A 39 14.61 1.41 7.84
N ASP A 40 14.62 0.48 6.88
CA ASP A 40 13.97 -0.83 6.98
C ASP A 40 15.01 -1.94 6.79
N GLN A 41 14.96 -3.00 7.60
CA GLN A 41 15.86 -4.16 7.44
C GLN A 41 15.67 -4.88 6.10
N LEU A 42 14.49 -4.72 5.49
CA LEU A 42 14.14 -5.28 4.19
C LEU A 42 14.26 -4.25 3.07
N ALA A 43 14.80 -3.05 3.32
CA ALA A 43 14.89 -1.98 2.34
C ALA A 43 15.56 -2.42 1.03
N ASP A 44 16.65 -3.18 1.10
CA ASP A 44 17.38 -3.68 -0.08
C ASP A 44 16.49 -4.51 -1.03
N VAL A 45 15.46 -5.17 -0.49
CA VAL A 45 14.52 -5.98 -1.28
C VAL A 45 13.26 -5.19 -1.62
N LEU A 46 12.73 -4.42 -0.66
CA LEU A 46 11.43 -3.77 -0.78
C LEU A 46 11.49 -2.45 -1.55
N VAL A 47 12.58 -1.69 -1.45
CA VAL A 47 12.72 -0.40 -2.16
C VAL A 47 12.71 -0.61 -3.68
N PRO A 48 13.49 -1.55 -4.27
CA PRO A 48 13.42 -1.78 -5.72
C PRO A 48 12.02 -2.19 -6.20
N LEU A 49 11.31 -3.03 -5.42
CA LEU A 49 9.94 -3.44 -5.71
C LEU A 49 8.99 -2.25 -5.66
N ALA A 50 9.08 -1.43 -4.62
CA ALA A 50 8.28 -0.21 -4.46
C ALA A 50 8.52 0.79 -5.60
N GLN A 51 9.78 0.99 -6.01
CA GLN A 51 10.13 1.90 -7.10
C GLN A 51 9.56 1.45 -8.45
N SER A 52 9.39 0.13 -8.66
CA SER A 52 8.77 -0.42 -9.87
C SER A 52 7.25 -0.26 -9.93
N GLN A 53 6.59 0.21 -8.87
CA GLN A 53 5.12 0.20 -8.76
C GLN A 53 4.39 1.02 -9.83
N ARG A 54 5.05 2.01 -10.45
CA ARG A 54 4.45 2.75 -11.57
C ARG A 54 4.21 1.87 -12.80
N GLU A 55 5.05 0.86 -12.99
CA GLU A 55 4.96 -0.08 -14.11
C GLU A 55 4.35 -1.42 -13.68
N ASN A 56 4.67 -1.88 -12.47
CA ASN A 56 4.15 -3.10 -11.86
C ASN A 56 3.58 -2.79 -10.45
N PRO A 57 2.33 -2.29 -10.36
CA PRO A 57 1.77 -1.80 -9.11
C PRO A 57 1.61 -2.88 -8.03
N THR A 58 1.60 -4.16 -8.40
CA THR A 58 1.49 -5.29 -7.46
C THR A 58 2.85 -5.86 -7.02
N ALA A 59 3.97 -5.43 -7.61
CA ALA A 59 5.32 -5.98 -7.34
C ALA A 59 5.66 -6.06 -5.84
N PHE A 60 5.28 -5.03 -5.07
CA PHE A 60 5.54 -4.98 -3.63
C PHE A 60 4.80 -6.08 -2.87
N ILE A 61 3.51 -6.26 -3.13
CA ILE A 61 2.68 -7.26 -2.44
C ILE A 61 2.88 -8.68 -2.98
N GLU A 62 3.57 -8.84 -4.11
CA GLU A 62 4.01 -10.12 -4.67
C GLU A 62 5.20 -10.72 -3.91
N ASN A 63 5.88 -9.95 -3.05
CA ASN A 63 6.92 -10.50 -2.18
C ASN A 63 6.32 -11.47 -1.15
N THR A 64 6.35 -12.76 -1.49
CA THR A 64 5.74 -13.83 -0.69
C THR A 64 6.42 -14.05 0.65
N ALA A 65 7.68 -13.64 0.83
CA ALA A 65 8.37 -13.73 2.12
C ALA A 65 7.74 -12.79 3.16
N VAL A 66 7.21 -11.65 2.72
CA VAL A 66 6.58 -10.64 3.58
C VAL A 66 5.06 -10.78 3.60
N PHE A 67 4.45 -10.94 2.43
CA PHE A 67 3.00 -10.87 2.27
C PHE A 67 2.35 -12.25 2.05
N GLY A 68 3.14 -13.28 1.72
CA GLY A 68 2.67 -14.59 1.29
C GLY A 68 1.73 -14.51 0.08
N ASP A 69 0.51 -15.04 0.18
CA ASP A 69 -0.44 -15.17 -0.94
C ASP A 69 -1.36 -13.95 -1.12
N LEU A 70 -1.09 -12.81 -0.49
CA LEU A 70 -1.96 -11.63 -0.55
C LEU A 70 -2.14 -11.09 -1.97
N ALA A 71 -1.11 -11.16 -2.82
CA ALA A 71 -1.22 -10.80 -4.24
C ALA A 71 -2.20 -11.71 -5.01
N GLY A 72 -2.49 -12.91 -4.51
CA GLY A 72 -3.48 -13.83 -5.08
C GLY A 72 -4.91 -13.60 -4.59
N GLN A 73 -5.17 -12.58 -3.76
CA GLN A 73 -6.48 -12.32 -3.16
C GLN A 73 -7.13 -11.09 -3.81
N PRO A 74 -8.06 -11.24 -4.78
CA PRO A 74 -8.57 -10.11 -5.57
C PRO A 74 -9.16 -8.97 -4.73
N ARG A 75 -9.92 -9.31 -3.69
CA ARG A 75 -10.50 -8.34 -2.74
C ARG A 75 -9.45 -7.48 -2.03
N PHE A 76 -8.27 -8.03 -1.77
CA PHE A 76 -7.16 -7.29 -1.17
C PHE A 76 -6.44 -6.46 -2.23
N VAL A 77 -6.13 -7.07 -3.39
CA VAL A 77 -5.44 -6.40 -4.50
C VAL A 77 -6.20 -5.17 -4.96
N GLU A 78 -7.52 -5.26 -5.16
CA GLU A 78 -8.35 -4.11 -5.55
C GLU A 78 -8.29 -2.97 -4.52
N ALA A 79 -8.40 -3.30 -3.23
CA ALA A 79 -8.35 -2.31 -2.15
C ALA A 79 -6.94 -1.69 -2.03
N TYR A 80 -5.89 -2.48 -2.24
CA TYR A 80 -4.51 -2.04 -2.23
C TYR A 80 -4.21 -1.09 -3.40
N LEU A 81 -4.59 -1.47 -4.62
CA LEU A 81 -4.38 -0.65 -5.82
C LEU A 81 -5.12 0.68 -5.72
N TRP A 82 -6.36 0.67 -5.24
CA TRP A 82 -7.11 1.90 -4.99
C TRP A 82 -6.39 2.82 -3.99
N ALA A 83 -5.87 2.26 -2.90
CA ALA A 83 -5.18 3.04 -1.88
C ALA A 83 -3.84 3.59 -2.41
N LEU A 84 -3.08 2.76 -3.14
CA LEU A 84 -1.81 3.17 -3.73
C LEU A 84 -1.99 4.32 -4.73
N ASP A 85 -2.97 4.20 -5.63
CA ASP A 85 -3.31 5.28 -6.58
C ASP A 85 -3.73 6.57 -5.86
N SER A 86 -4.58 6.47 -4.83
CA SER A 86 -4.99 7.63 -4.01
C SER A 86 -3.80 8.28 -3.30
N LEU A 87 -2.84 7.48 -2.80
CA LEU A 87 -1.63 8.00 -2.16
C LEU A 87 -0.72 8.73 -3.14
N HIS A 88 -0.55 8.20 -4.35
CA HIS A 88 0.24 8.85 -5.40
C HIS A 88 -0.39 10.16 -5.87
N ARG A 89 -1.71 10.21 -5.98
CA ARG A 89 -2.43 11.37 -6.53
C ARG A 89 -2.76 12.44 -5.51
N ASP A 90 -3.26 12.04 -4.35
CA ASP A 90 -3.90 12.93 -3.39
C ASP A 90 -3.15 13.03 -2.04
N GLY A 91 -2.17 12.14 -1.81
CA GLY A 91 -1.42 12.06 -0.57
C GLY A 91 -2.16 11.33 0.57
N ALA A 92 -1.44 11.09 1.66
CA ALA A 92 -1.85 10.27 2.80
C ALA A 92 -3.04 10.86 3.56
N ARG A 93 -3.05 12.18 3.78
CA ARG A 93 -4.14 12.84 4.50
C ARG A 93 -5.47 12.71 3.78
N ALA A 94 -5.52 13.09 2.50
CA ALA A 94 -6.74 13.00 1.70
C ALA A 94 -7.19 11.54 1.51
N THR A 95 -6.24 10.61 1.36
CA THR A 95 -6.54 9.17 1.28
C THR A 95 -7.19 8.66 2.57
N LEU A 96 -6.70 9.09 3.74
CA LEU A 96 -7.30 8.72 5.03
C LEU A 96 -8.71 9.32 5.19
N GLU A 97 -8.94 10.56 4.76
CA GLU A 97 -10.27 11.18 4.78
C GLU A 97 -11.28 10.37 3.94
N LYS A 98 -10.89 9.97 2.72
CA LYS A 98 -11.68 9.09 1.84
C LYS A 98 -11.97 7.72 2.46
N LEU A 99 -10.99 7.12 3.14
CA LEU A 99 -11.13 5.83 3.82
C LEU A 99 -12.09 5.88 5.01
N LEU A 100 -12.12 7.00 5.72
CA LEU A 100 -12.99 7.22 6.87
C LEU A 100 -14.40 7.66 6.48
N GLY A 101 -14.69 7.81 5.18
CA GLY A 101 -15.96 8.35 4.70
C GLY A 101 -16.21 9.78 5.15
N LYS A 102 -15.14 10.53 5.48
CA LYS A 102 -15.23 11.96 5.70
C LYS A 102 -15.21 12.61 4.33
N ASP A 103 -16.36 12.61 3.67
CA ASP A 103 -16.62 13.52 2.58
C ASP A 103 -16.42 14.93 3.13
N THR A 104 -15.38 15.62 2.65
CA THR A 104 -15.24 17.06 2.85
C THR A 104 -16.50 17.73 2.29
N PRO A 105 -17.16 18.63 3.04
CA PRO A 105 -18.45 19.22 2.66
C PRO A 105 -18.43 19.95 1.32
#